data_AF-X1M2L5-F1
#
_entry.id   AF-X1M2L5-F1
#
_cell.length_a   1.000
_cell.length_b   1.000
_cell.length_c   1.000
_cell.angle_alpha   90.00
_cell.angle_beta   90.00
_cell.angle_gamma   90.00
#
_symmetry.space_group_name_H-M   'P 1'
#
loop_
_entity.id
_entity.type
_entity.pdbx_description
1 polymer ?
#
loop_
_entity_poly.entity_id
_entity_poly.type
_entity_poly.pdbx_seq_one_letter_code
_entity_poly.pdbx_strand_id
1 'polypeptide(L)' 'MEKLALKGGEPVRKEVLPFVPEEADIDEEETNAVLEVLKTKRLSQLVSEKVDEFEEAFARYY' A
#
# COMPACT_ATOMS: atom_id res chain seq x y z
N MET A 1 30.39 9.94 -23.54
CA MET A 1 29.35 9.82 -22.50
C MET A 1 28.22 9.02 -23.13
N GLU A 2 27.83 7.89 -22.55
CA GLU A 2 26.74 7.08 -23.11
C GLU A 2 25.41 7.83 -23.04
N LYS A 3 24.54 7.57 -24.03
CA LYS A 3 23.24 8.25 -24.13
C LYS A 3 22.32 7.71 -23.04
N LEU A 4 21.68 8.60 -22.28
CA LEU A 4 20.71 8.20 -21.27
C LEU A 4 19.54 7.45 -21.90
N ALA A 5 19.01 6.44 -21.20
CA ALA A 5 17.83 5.69 -21.62
C ALA A 5 16.60 6.57 -21.88
N LEU A 6 16.39 7.59 -21.02
CA LEU A 6 15.34 8.61 -21.19
C LEU A 6 15.48 9.42 -22.49
N LYS A 7 16.65 9.40 -23.13
CA LYS A 7 16.93 10.04 -24.42
C LYS A 7 17.08 9.01 -25.55
N GLY A 8 16.68 7.75 -25.34
CA GLY A 8 16.79 6.66 -26.31
C GLY A 8 18.17 6.04 -26.42
N GLY A 9 18.93 5.98 -25.32
CA GLY A 9 20.07 5.08 -25.17
C GLY A 9 19.70 3.75 -24.51
N GLU A 10 20.65 2.84 -24.33
CA GLU A 10 20.39 1.55 -23.69
C GLU A 10 20.18 1.73 -22.16
N PRO A 11 19.12 1.15 -21.58
CA PRO A 11 18.92 1.19 -20.14
C PRO A 11 19.95 0.33 -19.41
N VAL A 12 20.57 0.92 -18.37
CA VAL A 12 21.54 0.23 -17.50
C VAL A 12 20.88 -0.97 -16.80
N ARG A 13 19.60 -0.83 -16.39
CA ARG A 13 18.82 -1.91 -15.80
C ARG A 13 17.95 -2.56 -16.87
N LYS A 14 18.11 -3.88 -17.03
CA LYS A 14 17.34 -4.68 -18.00
C LYS A 14 16.02 -5.20 -17.43
N GLU A 15 15.98 -5.41 -16.12
CA GLU A 15 14.79 -5.84 -15.39
C GLU A 15 13.92 -4.64 -15.01
N VAL A 16 12.60 -4.79 -15.18
CA VAL A 16 11.65 -3.79 -14.70
C VAL A 16 11.53 -3.98 -13.19
N LEU A 17 11.78 -2.92 -12.42
CA LEU A 17 11.39 -2.94 -11.02
C LEU A 17 9.90 -2.65 -10.92
N PRO A 18 9.14 -3.49 -10.21
CA PRO A 18 7.74 -3.21 -9.97
C PRO A 18 7.63 -1.97 -9.06
N PHE A 19 6.82 -0.99 -9.48
CA PHE A 19 6.60 0.25 -8.73
C PHE A 19 5.69 0.03 -7.51
N VAL A 20 4.89 -1.04 -7.55
CA VAL A 20 4.04 -1.52 -6.48
C VAL A 20 4.50 -2.92 -6.08
N PRO A 21 4.26 -3.38 -4.84
CA PRO A 21 4.51 -4.77 -4.48
C PRO A 21 3.83 -5.70 -5.50
N GLU A 22 4.56 -6.66 -6.06
CA GLU A 22 3.98 -7.68 -6.95
C GLU A 22 3.02 -8.59 -6.18
N GLU A 23 3.29 -8.77 -4.89
CA GLU A 23 2.47 -9.52 -3.95
C GLU A 23 2.19 -8.63 -2.73
N ALA A 24 0.93 -8.54 -2.37
CA ALA A 24 0.48 -8.05 -1.08
C ALA A 24 -0.32 -9.19 -0.46
N ASP A 25 -0.06 -9.49 0.81
CA ASP A 25 -0.86 -10.45 1.59
C ASP A 25 -2.22 -9.82 1.86
N ILE A 26 -3.10 -9.86 0.86
CA ILE A 26 -4.49 -9.42 0.94
C ILE A 26 -5.33 -10.67 0.77
N ASP A 27 -5.90 -11.14 1.87
CA ASP A 27 -6.77 -12.30 1.88
C ASP A 27 -8.21 -11.93 2.34
N GLU A 28 -8.96 -12.91 2.82
CA GLU A 28 -10.32 -12.69 3.28
C GLU A 28 -10.38 -11.75 4.49
N GLU A 29 -9.34 -11.74 5.34
CA GLU A 29 -9.26 -10.88 6.51
C GLU A 29 -9.23 -9.40 6.10
N GLU A 30 -8.33 -9.00 5.20
CA GLU A 30 -8.27 -7.62 4.70
C GLU A 30 -9.58 -7.22 3.99
N THR A 31 -10.13 -8.13 3.19
CA THR A 31 -11.37 -7.88 2.46
C THR A 31 -12.54 -7.64 3.41
N ASN A 32 -12.66 -8.46 4.46
CA ASN A 32 -13.70 -8.32 5.48
C ASN A 32 -13.53 -7.03 6.28
N ALA A 33 -12.31 -6.67 6.68
CA ALA A 33 -12.02 -5.43 7.40
C ALA A 33 -12.45 -4.19 6.59
N VAL A 34 -12.20 -4.18 5.27
CA VAL A 34 -12.68 -3.10 4.39
C VAL A 34 -14.21 -3.06 4.33
N LEU A 35 -14.86 -4.22 4.19
CA LEU A 35 -16.32 -4.31 4.15
C LEU A 35 -16.98 -3.80 5.44
N GLU A 36 -16.37 -4.07 6.60
CA GLU A 36 -16.84 -3.53 7.88
C GLU A 36 -16.79 -2.00 7.90
N VAL A 37 -15.67 -1.40 7.52
CA VAL A 37 -15.55 0.07 7.44
C VAL A 37 -16.56 0.66 6.47
N LEU A 38 -16.72 0.06 5.28
CA LEU A 38 -17.69 0.53 4.29
C LEU A 38 -19.14 0.51 4.82
N LYS A 39 -19.52 -0.54 5.57
CA LYS A 39 -20.86 -0.64 6.18
C LYS A 39 -21.14 0.49 7.17
N THR A 40 -20.12 1.00 7.87
CA THR A 40 -20.29 2.12 8.81
C THR A 40 -20.49 3.48 8.11
N LYS A 41 -20.08 3.59 6.83
CA LYS A 41 -19.99 4.86 6.07
C LYS A 41 -19.02 5.88 6.66
N ARG A 42 -18.20 5.49 7.64
CA ARG A 42 -17.19 6.35 8.28
C ARG A 42 -15.83 6.06 7.64
N LEU A 43 -15.52 6.76 6.56
CA LEU A 43 -14.40 6.42 5.67
C LEU A 43 -13.13 7.24 5.93
N SER A 44 -13.12 8.08 6.95
CA SER A 44 -11.95 8.90 7.30
C SER A 44 -11.64 8.76 8.79
N GLN A 45 -10.37 9.02 9.13
CA GLN A 45 -9.88 9.05 10.50
C GLN A 45 -10.68 9.97 11.43
N LEU A 46 -11.32 11.01 10.89
CA LEU A 46 -12.08 11.97 11.70
C LEU A 46 -13.37 11.38 12.29
N VAL A 47 -13.81 10.22 11.79
CA VAL A 47 -15.09 9.61 12.13
C VAL A 47 -15.01 8.10 12.39
N SER A 48 -13.96 7.43 11.91
CA SER A 48 -13.76 5.98 12.04
C SER A 48 -12.84 5.64 13.20
N GLU A 49 -13.25 4.68 14.02
CA GLU A 49 -12.44 4.14 15.12
C GLU A 49 -11.32 3.20 14.60
N LYS A 50 -11.38 2.80 13.32
CA LYS A 50 -10.43 1.82 12.74
C LYS A 50 -8.99 2.31 12.72
N VAL A 51 -8.78 3.63 12.63
CA VAL A 51 -7.44 4.24 12.66
C VAL A 51 -6.87 4.20 14.08
N ASP A 52 -7.68 4.54 15.09
CA ASP A 52 -7.26 4.49 16.49
C ASP A 52 -6.90 3.05 16.91
N GLU A 53 -7.71 2.06 16.52
CA GLU A 53 -7.41 0.63 16.74
C GLU A 53 -6.04 0.24 16.17
N PHE A 54 -5.75 0.69 14.94
CA PHE A 54 -4.48 0.41 14.28
C PHE A 54 -3.32 1.09 15.02
N GLU A 55 -3.45 2.37 15.38
CA GLU A 55 -2.40 3.13 16.06
C GLU A 55 -2.08 2.54 17.44
N GLU A 56 -3.10 2.12 18.20
CA GLU A 56 -2.91 1.44 19.48
C GLU A 56 -2.19 0.09 19.33
N ALA A 57 -2.59 -0.73 18.36
CA ALA A 57 -1.97 -2.02 18.11
C ALA A 57 -0.51 -1.85 17.67
N PHE A 58 -0.25 -0.91 16.76
CA PHE A 58 1.07 -0.60 16.26
C PHE A 58 1.99 -0.07 17.38
N ALA A 59 1.48 0.81 18.24
CA ALA A 59 2.23 1.33 19.39
C ALA A 59 2.54 0.29 20.47
N ARG A 60 1.81 -0.83 20.53
CA ARG A 60 2.13 -1.96 21.43
C ARG A 60 3.15 -2.91 20.83
N TYR A 61 3.27 -2.95 19.51
CA TYR A 61 4.21 -3.82 18.80
C TYR A 61 5.65 -3.28 18.88
N TYR A 62 5.81 -1.95 18.84
CA TYR A 62 7.09 -1.25 18.96
C TYR A 62 7.36 -0.75 20.38
#